data_AF-A0A960XT90-F1
#
_entry.id   AF-A0A960XT90-F1
#
_cell.length_a   1.000
_cell.length_b   1.000
_cell.length_c   1.000
_cell.angle_alpha   90.00
_cell.angle_beta   90.00
_cell.angle_gamma   90.00
#
_symmetry.space_group_name_H-M   'P 1'
#
loop_
_entity.id
_entity.type
_entity.pdbx_description
1 polymer ?
#
loop_
_entity_poly.entity_id
_entity_poly.type
_entity_poly.pdbx_seq_one_letter_code
_entity_poly.pdbx_strand_id
1 'polypeptide(L)'
;PETPTAPDPGFIPPPEAVAKTKSLSHHRDWPGARRRIYLPVVLAFPFLWNALIHATSPFLINEFGDVMMNAFLPHADLVVLAVVFVMTISRIANVGMGRLWILALLVPGLNAWLGFRCIACPPGYAIHRKLDPLGWVLAIVYWLLVVSATVVFAGVIAAVFGWFISPETQARLNEWFELSASPAR
;
A
#
# COMPACT_ATOMS: atom_id res chain seq x y z
N PRO A 1 -37.36 -7.11 9.54
CA PRO A 1 -36.23 -6.76 10.42
C PRO A 1 -36.62 -7.01 11.88
N GLU A 2 -36.29 -8.21 12.37
CA GLU A 2 -36.56 -8.61 13.75
C GLU A 2 -35.72 -7.76 14.69
N THR A 3 -36.40 -7.05 15.59
CA THR A 3 -35.80 -6.29 16.68
C THR A 3 -35.01 -7.27 17.56
N PRO A 4 -33.74 -6.99 17.94
CA PRO A 4 -33.02 -7.87 18.84
C PRO A 4 -33.75 -7.89 20.19
N THR A 5 -34.41 -9.01 20.50
CA THR A 5 -34.98 -9.27 21.83
C THR A 5 -33.88 -9.13 22.87
N ALA A 6 -34.15 -8.34 23.91
CA ALA A 6 -33.24 -8.17 25.04
C ALA A 6 -32.82 -9.55 25.57
N PRO A 7 -31.53 -9.74 25.91
CA PRO A 7 -31.05 -11.01 26.43
C PRO A 7 -31.82 -11.36 27.70
N ASP A 8 -32.30 -12.61 27.78
CA ASP A 8 -33.01 -13.15 28.93
C ASP A 8 -32.14 -12.95 30.20
N PRO A 9 -32.64 -12.26 31.24
CA PRO A 9 -31.87 -11.99 32.46
C PRO A 9 -31.38 -13.25 33.19
N GLY A 10 -31.93 -14.44 32.85
CA GLY A 10 -31.49 -15.73 33.37
C GLY A 10 -30.47 -16.49 32.51
N PHE A 11 -30.12 -15.99 31.31
CA PHE A 11 -29.19 -16.70 30.44
C PHE A 11 -27.75 -16.56 30.94
N ILE A 12 -27.25 -17.62 31.59
CA ILE A 12 -25.82 -17.78 31.85
C ILE A 12 -25.23 -18.43 30.59
N PRO A 13 -24.49 -17.69 29.75
CA PRO A 13 -23.80 -18.29 28.61
C PRO A 13 -22.89 -19.43 29.10
N PRO A 14 -22.81 -20.56 28.37
CA PRO A 14 -21.94 -21.66 28.75
C PRO A 14 -20.50 -21.15 28.93
N PRO A 15 -19.73 -21.68 29.89
CA PRO A 15 -18.39 -21.20 30.20
C PRO A 15 -17.48 -21.13 28.96
N GLU A 16 -17.67 -22.04 28.01
CA GLU A 16 -16.97 -22.08 26.73
C GLU A 16 -17.28 -20.88 25.82
N ALA A 17 -18.55 -20.44 25.76
CA ALA A 17 -18.93 -19.26 24.98
C ALA A 17 -18.36 -17.99 25.62
N VAL A 18 -18.37 -17.89 26.95
CA VAL A 18 -17.74 -16.77 27.69
C VAL A 18 -16.22 -16.78 27.53
N ALA A 19 -15.59 -17.94 27.59
CA ALA A 19 -14.15 -18.10 27.41
C ALA A 19 -13.72 -17.76 25.98
N LYS A 20 -14.48 -18.18 24.96
CA LYS A 20 -14.22 -17.85 23.55
C LYS A 20 -14.34 -16.34 23.31
N THR A 21 -15.36 -15.71 23.88
CA THR A 21 -15.59 -14.25 23.78
C THR A 21 -14.54 -13.45 24.56
N LYS A 22 -14.13 -13.90 25.75
CA LYS A 22 -13.03 -13.30 26.52
C LYS A 22 -11.67 -13.49 25.84
N SER A 23 -11.40 -14.65 25.20
CA SER A 23 -10.16 -14.88 24.44
C SER A 23 -10.06 -13.96 23.22
N LEU A 24 -11.19 -13.70 22.54
CA LEU A 24 -11.28 -12.76 21.42
C LEU A 24 -11.14 -11.29 21.85
N SER A 25 -11.45 -10.97 23.12
CA SER A 25 -11.34 -9.62 23.69
C SER A 25 -9.91 -9.23 24.09
N HIS A 26 -8.98 -10.19 24.13
CA HIS A 26 -7.57 -9.85 24.26
C HIS A 26 -7.07 -9.29 22.92
N HIS A 27 -7.09 -7.96 22.80
CA HIS A 27 -6.49 -7.16 21.72
C HIS A 27 -5.02 -7.51 21.35
N ARG A 28 -4.40 -8.49 22.02
CA ARG A 28 -2.99 -8.85 21.85
C ARG A 28 -2.73 -9.96 20.80
N ASP A 29 -3.68 -10.82 20.44
CA ASP A 29 -3.29 -12.06 19.75
C ASP A 29 -3.78 -12.20 18.30
N TRP A 30 -4.18 -11.10 17.65
CA TRP A 30 -4.52 -11.13 16.22
C TRP A 30 -3.29 -11.55 15.39
N PRO A 31 -3.36 -12.67 14.63
CA PRO A 31 -2.21 -13.17 13.90
C PRO A 31 -1.78 -12.19 12.80
N GLY A 32 -0.48 -12.16 12.50
CA GLY A 32 0.07 -11.37 11.41
C GLY A 32 0.61 -9.98 11.82
N ALA A 33 0.94 -9.19 10.80
CA ALA A 33 1.64 -7.92 10.99
C ALA A 33 0.70 -6.84 11.54
N ARG A 34 1.13 -6.17 12.61
CA ARG A 34 0.40 -5.02 13.18
C ARG A 34 0.75 -3.74 12.42
N ARG A 35 -0.18 -2.78 12.41
CA ARG A 35 -0.01 -1.44 11.81
C ARG A 35 1.34 -0.78 12.15
N ARG A 36 1.75 -0.83 13.42
CA ARG A 36 3.00 -0.22 13.93
C ARG A 36 4.29 -0.77 13.32
N ILE A 37 4.29 -2.02 12.85
CA ILE A 37 5.45 -2.63 12.16
C ILE A 37 5.24 -2.56 10.65
N TYR A 38 4.01 -2.77 10.19
CA TYR A 38 3.67 -2.71 8.78
C TYR A 38 3.99 -1.35 8.14
N LEU A 39 3.56 -0.24 8.77
CA LEU A 39 3.78 1.10 8.21
C LEU A 39 5.26 1.46 8.03
N PRO A 40 6.15 1.34 9.05
CA PRO A 40 7.56 1.67 8.84
C PRO A 40 8.23 0.71 7.85
N VAL A 41 7.85 -0.57 7.80
CA VAL A 41 8.42 -1.45 6.77
C VAL A 41 7.98 -1.01 5.37
N VAL A 42 6.70 -0.76 5.14
CA VAL A 42 6.24 -0.35 3.80
C VAL A 42 6.76 1.04 3.40
N LEU A 43 6.85 1.97 4.35
CA LEU A 43 7.21 3.37 4.06
C LEU A 43 8.71 3.64 4.12
N ALA A 44 9.47 3.00 5.00
CA ALA A 44 10.89 3.30 5.21
C ALA A 44 11.82 2.25 4.59
N PHE A 45 11.44 0.98 4.55
CA PHE A 45 12.32 -0.09 4.05
C PHE A 45 12.81 0.13 2.61
N PRO A 46 11.99 0.57 1.64
CA PRO A 46 12.48 0.81 0.28
C PRO A 46 13.61 1.84 0.23
N PHE A 47 13.49 2.92 1.02
CA PHE A 47 14.50 3.97 1.09
C PHE A 47 15.76 3.52 1.82
N LEU A 48 15.60 2.79 2.94
CA LEU A 48 16.72 2.24 3.69
C LEU A 48 17.49 1.20 2.87
N TRP A 49 16.79 0.35 2.12
CA TRP A 49 17.40 -0.63 1.22
C TRP A 49 18.16 0.05 0.09
N ASN A 50 17.56 1.04 -0.57
CA ASN A 50 18.21 1.79 -1.63
C ASN A 50 19.47 2.52 -1.12
N ALA A 51 19.38 3.19 0.03
CA ALA A 51 20.53 3.83 0.67
C ALA A 51 21.63 2.82 1.03
N LEU A 52 21.25 1.63 1.52
CA LEU A 52 22.17 0.55 1.83
C LEU A 52 22.89 0.05 0.57
N ILE A 53 22.18 -0.23 -0.51
CA ILE A 53 22.77 -0.67 -1.78
C ILE A 53 23.71 0.40 -2.33
N HIS A 54 23.31 1.67 -2.31
CA HIS A 54 24.18 2.76 -2.76
C HIS A 54 25.43 2.93 -1.90
N ALA A 55 25.31 2.79 -0.57
CA ALA A 55 26.45 2.88 0.33
C ALA A 55 27.42 1.68 0.22
N THR A 56 26.89 0.50 -0.09
CA THR A 56 27.67 -0.75 -0.16
C THR A 56 28.15 -1.08 -1.57
N SER A 57 27.60 -0.46 -2.62
CA SER A 57 27.95 -0.77 -4.01
C SER A 57 29.44 -0.60 -4.33
N PRO A 58 30.19 0.41 -3.85
CA PRO A 58 31.62 0.52 -4.19
C PRO A 58 32.44 -0.64 -3.62
N PHE A 59 32.10 -1.08 -2.41
CA PHE A 59 32.73 -2.22 -1.76
C PHE A 59 32.41 -3.52 -2.53
N LEU A 60 31.14 -3.72 -2.90
CA LEU A 60 30.72 -4.91 -3.64
C LEU A 60 31.33 -4.97 -5.05
N ILE A 61 31.48 -3.82 -5.73
CA ILE A 61 32.13 -3.73 -7.04
C ILE A 61 33.62 -4.08 -6.92
N ASN A 62 34.32 -3.60 -5.90
CA ASN A 62 35.73 -3.92 -5.70
C ASN A 62 35.97 -5.41 -5.43
N GLU A 63 35.07 -6.06 -4.70
CA GLU A 63 35.23 -7.47 -4.32
C GLU A 63 34.78 -8.44 -5.43
N PHE A 64 33.65 -8.16 -6.08
CA PHE A 64 33.02 -9.08 -7.04
C PHE A 64 33.21 -8.69 -8.51
N GLY A 65 33.69 -7.48 -8.78
CA GLY A 65 33.92 -6.93 -10.11
C GLY A 65 32.66 -6.35 -10.77
N ASP A 66 32.88 -5.44 -11.73
CA ASP A 66 31.83 -4.70 -12.43
C ASP A 66 30.83 -5.61 -13.17
N VAL A 67 31.32 -6.68 -13.80
CA VAL A 67 30.48 -7.56 -14.63
C VAL A 67 29.43 -8.28 -13.79
N MET A 68 29.83 -8.83 -12.63
CA MET A 68 28.92 -9.51 -11.71
C MET A 68 27.94 -8.53 -11.06
N MET A 69 28.42 -7.35 -10.66
CA MET A 69 27.58 -6.35 -10.01
C MET A 69 26.55 -5.74 -10.96
N ASN A 70 26.89 -5.48 -12.22
CA ASN A 70 25.93 -4.98 -13.21
C ASN A 70 24.82 -6.00 -13.52
N ALA A 71 25.10 -7.31 -13.40
CA ALA A 71 24.07 -8.33 -13.52
C ALA A 71 23.18 -8.41 -12.24
N PHE A 72 23.76 -8.21 -11.06
CA PHE A 72 23.05 -8.36 -9.79
C PHE A 72 22.22 -7.14 -9.39
N LEU A 73 22.77 -5.92 -9.50
CA LEU A 73 22.15 -4.68 -8.99
C LEU A 73 20.70 -4.45 -9.49
N PRO A 74 20.36 -4.69 -10.77
CA PRO A 74 18.99 -4.52 -11.26
C PRO A 74 17.96 -5.42 -10.53
N HIS A 75 18.41 -6.53 -9.96
CA HIS A 75 17.57 -7.51 -9.29
C HIS A 75 17.50 -7.31 -7.76
N ALA A 76 18.35 -6.45 -7.20
CA ALA A 76 18.41 -6.21 -5.76
C ALA A 76 17.07 -5.66 -5.21
N ASP A 77 16.32 -4.91 -6.02
CA ASP A 77 15.02 -4.35 -5.63
C ASP A 77 13.92 -5.42 -5.49
N LEU A 78 14.11 -6.63 -6.03
CA LEU A 78 13.19 -7.76 -5.80
C LEU A 78 13.12 -8.13 -4.31
N VAL A 79 14.17 -7.86 -3.53
CA VAL A 79 14.16 -8.05 -2.08
C VAL A 79 13.15 -7.11 -1.41
N VAL A 80 13.11 -5.84 -1.84
CA VAL A 80 12.12 -4.86 -1.34
C VAL A 80 10.72 -5.32 -1.64
N LEU A 81 10.47 -5.72 -2.88
CA LEU A 81 9.18 -6.24 -3.30
C LEU A 81 8.77 -7.47 -2.46
N ALA A 82 9.68 -8.44 -2.28
CA ALA A 82 9.41 -9.65 -1.50
C ALA A 82 9.07 -9.34 -0.04
N VAL A 83 9.84 -8.47 0.63
CA VAL A 83 9.60 -8.07 2.02
C VAL A 83 8.25 -7.36 2.17
N VAL A 84 7.97 -6.38 1.31
CA VAL A 84 6.68 -5.66 1.32
C VAL A 84 5.51 -6.61 1.06
N PHE A 85 5.68 -7.54 0.12
CA PHE A 85 4.65 -8.51 -0.23
C PHE A 85 4.32 -9.46 0.93
N VAL A 86 5.34 -10.04 1.58
CA VAL A 86 5.17 -10.90 2.77
C VAL A 86 4.52 -10.14 3.92
N MET A 87 4.94 -8.89 4.15
CA MET A 87 4.36 -8.04 5.19
C MET A 87 2.90 -7.69 4.90
N THR A 88 2.57 -7.46 3.62
CA THR A 88 1.20 -7.19 3.18
C THR A 88 0.31 -8.42 3.38
N ILE A 89 0.73 -9.61 2.97
CA ILE A 89 -0.03 -10.85 3.21
C ILE A 89 -0.27 -11.06 4.71
N SER A 90 0.77 -10.84 5.52
CA SER A 90 0.66 -10.94 6.98
C SER A 90 -0.31 -9.91 7.55
N ARG A 91 -0.37 -8.71 6.96
CA ARG A 91 -1.28 -7.64 7.38
C ARG A 91 -2.73 -7.90 6.97
N ILE A 92 -2.96 -8.46 5.78
CA ILE A 92 -4.29 -8.84 5.27
C ILE A 92 -4.95 -9.84 6.23
N ALA A 93 -4.21 -10.85 6.69
CA ALA A 93 -4.70 -11.78 7.69
C ALA A 93 -5.04 -11.07 9.02
N ASN A 94 -4.21 -10.11 9.44
CA ASN A 94 -4.41 -9.35 10.68
C ASN A 94 -5.67 -8.47 10.68
N VAL A 95 -6.08 -7.96 9.52
CA VAL A 95 -7.33 -7.18 9.37
C VAL A 95 -8.56 -8.07 9.19
N GLY A 96 -8.39 -9.40 9.16
CA GLY A 96 -9.47 -10.38 9.06
C GLY A 96 -9.91 -10.68 7.63
N MET A 97 -8.99 -10.58 6.66
CA MET A 97 -9.24 -10.92 5.25
C MET A 97 -8.46 -12.19 4.87
N GLY A 98 -9.01 -12.97 3.94
CA GLY A 98 -8.30 -14.16 3.41
C GLY A 98 -7.04 -13.76 2.62
N ARG A 99 -5.98 -14.57 2.65
CA ARG A 99 -4.69 -14.26 2.01
C ARG A 99 -4.77 -14.03 0.50
N LEU A 100 -5.75 -14.64 -0.18
CA LEU A 100 -6.01 -14.45 -1.61
C LEU A 100 -6.42 -13.02 -1.97
N TRP A 101 -6.83 -12.20 -0.99
CA TRP A 101 -7.04 -10.77 -1.21
C TRP A 101 -5.77 -10.03 -1.64
N ILE A 102 -4.59 -10.64 -1.58
CA ILE A 102 -3.37 -10.07 -2.17
C ILE A 102 -3.52 -9.83 -3.68
N LEU A 103 -4.35 -10.62 -4.38
CA LEU A 103 -4.63 -10.43 -5.81
C LEU A 103 -5.33 -9.11 -6.10
N ALA A 104 -5.97 -8.49 -5.10
CA ALA A 104 -6.56 -7.16 -5.22
C ALA A 104 -5.51 -6.08 -5.56
N LEU A 105 -4.22 -6.32 -5.31
CA LEU A 105 -3.15 -5.39 -5.70
C LEU A 105 -3.08 -5.18 -7.22
N LEU A 106 -3.57 -6.13 -8.02
CA LEU A 106 -3.54 -6.06 -9.49
C LEU A 106 -4.64 -5.16 -10.08
N VAL A 107 -5.69 -4.87 -9.32
CA VAL A 107 -6.83 -4.07 -9.78
C VAL A 107 -6.81 -2.72 -9.08
N PRO A 108 -6.63 -1.58 -9.77
CA PRO A 108 -6.41 -0.28 -9.14
C PRO A 108 -7.42 0.10 -8.04
N GLY A 109 -8.72 -0.11 -8.30
CA GLY A 109 -9.77 0.17 -7.32
C GLY A 109 -9.72 -0.74 -6.10
N LEU A 110 -9.46 -2.04 -6.29
CA LEU A 110 -9.33 -2.98 -5.18
C LEU A 110 -8.01 -2.78 -4.42
N ASN A 111 -6.95 -2.36 -5.10
CA ASN A 111 -5.68 -1.99 -4.50
C ASN A 111 -5.86 -0.78 -3.56
N ALA A 112 -6.57 0.26 -4.03
CA ALA A 112 -6.90 1.41 -3.19
C ALA A 112 -7.73 1.01 -1.95
N TRP A 113 -8.68 0.09 -2.10
CA TRP A 113 -9.45 -0.42 -0.96
C TRP A 113 -8.59 -1.25 0.02
N LEU A 114 -7.71 -2.10 -0.51
CA LEU A 114 -6.82 -2.95 0.28
C LEU A 114 -5.80 -2.09 1.06
N GLY A 115 -5.24 -1.07 0.41
CA GLY A 115 -4.32 -0.11 1.03
C GLY A 115 -4.98 0.63 2.20
N PHE A 116 -6.21 1.12 2.01
CA PHE A 116 -7.01 1.73 3.08
C PHE A 116 -7.12 0.80 4.30
N ARG A 117 -7.50 -0.47 4.08
CA ARG A 117 -7.64 -1.43 5.19
C ARG A 117 -6.32 -1.75 5.87
N CYS A 118 -5.25 -1.92 5.10
CA CYS A 118 -3.94 -2.25 5.67
C CYS A 118 -3.37 -1.10 6.50
N ILE A 119 -3.57 0.15 6.07
CA ILE A 119 -3.04 1.36 6.69
C ILE A 119 -3.91 1.83 7.86
N ALA A 120 -5.23 1.98 7.66
CA ALA A 120 -6.09 2.68 8.61
C ALA A 120 -6.69 1.73 9.66
N CYS A 121 -7.10 0.52 9.28
CA CYS A 121 -7.89 -0.34 10.16
C CYS A 121 -7.07 -0.97 11.30
N PRO A 122 -7.59 -1.04 12.54
CA PRO A 122 -6.92 -1.75 13.62
C PRO A 122 -6.92 -3.28 13.41
N PRO A 123 -6.09 -4.04 14.17
CA PRO A 123 -6.14 -5.50 14.17
C PRO A 123 -7.55 -6.02 14.48
N GLY A 124 -8.00 -7.04 13.76
CA GLY A 124 -9.33 -7.63 13.96
C GLY A 124 -10.50 -6.74 13.50
N TYR A 125 -10.25 -5.73 12.67
CA TYR A 125 -11.29 -4.81 12.20
C TYR A 125 -12.49 -5.50 11.54
N ALA A 126 -12.30 -6.64 10.86
CA ALA A 126 -13.41 -7.39 10.29
C ALA A 126 -14.50 -7.79 11.31
N ILE A 127 -14.12 -8.03 12.57
CA ILE A 127 -15.05 -8.41 13.64
C ILE A 127 -15.66 -7.17 14.29
N HIS A 128 -14.83 -6.23 14.75
CA HIS A 128 -15.31 -5.10 15.54
C HIS A 128 -15.91 -3.98 14.70
N ARG A 129 -15.51 -3.87 13.42
CA ARG A 129 -15.92 -2.82 12.45
C ARG A 129 -15.84 -1.38 12.96
N LYS A 130 -15.01 -1.14 13.98
CA LYS A 130 -14.79 0.17 14.59
C LYS A 130 -13.36 0.63 14.28
N LEU A 131 -13.25 1.86 13.79
CA LEU A 131 -11.97 2.50 13.56
C LEU A 131 -11.54 3.19 14.85
N ASP A 132 -10.27 3.04 15.24
CA ASP A 132 -9.67 3.80 16.32
C ASP A 132 -9.42 5.26 15.89
N PRO A 133 -9.28 6.24 16.80
CA PRO A 133 -9.06 7.64 16.44
C PRO A 133 -7.86 7.86 15.51
N LEU A 134 -6.76 7.15 15.76
CA LEU A 134 -5.60 7.18 14.87
C LEU A 134 -5.91 6.58 13.48
N GLY A 135 -6.72 5.53 13.44
CA GLY A 135 -7.23 4.96 12.20
C GLY A 135 -8.03 5.97 11.37
N TRP A 136 -8.84 6.84 12.01
CA TRP A 136 -9.57 7.90 11.31
C TRP A 136 -8.65 8.93 10.67
N VAL A 137 -7.64 9.39 11.40
CA VAL A 137 -6.65 10.34 10.85
C VAL A 137 -5.93 9.72 9.65
N LEU A 138 -5.48 8.46 9.78
CA LEU A 138 -4.81 7.74 8.70
C LEU A 138 -5.73 7.50 7.50
N ALA A 139 -7.01 7.22 7.72
CA ALA A 139 -7.99 7.05 6.65
C ALA A 139 -8.17 8.33 5.83
N ILE A 140 -8.30 9.49 6.49
CA ILE A 140 -8.46 10.78 5.82
C ILE A 140 -7.22 11.09 4.99
N VAL A 141 -6.04 10.99 5.59
CA VAL A 141 -4.75 11.22 4.89
C VAL A 141 -4.62 10.28 3.69
N TYR A 142 -4.94 9.00 3.87
CA TYR A 142 -4.87 8.01 2.80
C TYR A 142 -5.77 8.37 1.61
N TRP A 143 -7.06 8.66 1.87
CA TRP A 143 -8.01 8.97 0.80
C TRP A 143 -7.70 10.29 0.10
N LEU A 144 -7.20 11.30 0.83
CA LEU A 144 -6.70 12.52 0.22
C LEU A 144 -5.57 12.21 -0.78
N LEU A 145 -4.58 11.42 -0.38
CA LEU A 145 -3.48 11.02 -1.26
C LEU A 145 -3.97 10.22 -2.48
N VAL A 146 -4.90 9.28 -2.31
CA VAL A 146 -5.47 8.50 -3.41
C VAL A 146 -6.24 9.38 -4.39
N VAL A 147 -7.08 10.31 -3.90
CA VAL A 147 -7.82 11.24 -4.75
C VAL A 147 -6.86 12.17 -5.48
N SER A 148 -5.87 12.75 -4.79
CA SER A 148 -4.84 13.59 -5.42
C SER A 148 -4.09 12.84 -6.52
N ALA A 149 -3.63 11.62 -6.25
CA ALA A 149 -2.95 10.79 -7.25
C ALA A 149 -3.85 10.46 -8.44
N THR A 150 -5.14 10.18 -8.20
CA THR A 150 -6.12 9.90 -9.25
C THR A 150 -6.36 11.11 -10.14
N VAL A 151 -6.49 12.31 -9.55
CA VAL A 151 -6.65 13.57 -10.29
C VAL A 151 -5.41 13.87 -11.14
N VAL A 152 -4.21 13.73 -10.57
CA VAL A 152 -2.95 13.92 -11.32
C VAL A 152 -2.88 12.94 -12.49
N PHE A 153 -3.17 11.65 -12.24
CA PHE A 153 -3.14 10.63 -13.29
C PHE A 153 -4.15 10.91 -14.41
N ALA A 154 -5.39 11.28 -14.07
CA ALA A 154 -6.40 11.67 -15.04
C ALA A 154 -5.98 12.93 -15.84
N GLY A 155 -5.35 13.91 -15.18
CA GLY A 155 -4.80 15.10 -15.82
C GLY A 155 -3.69 14.77 -16.83
N VAL A 156 -2.78 13.85 -16.48
CA VAL A 156 -1.73 13.37 -17.39
C VAL A 156 -2.34 12.67 -18.60
N ILE A 157 -3.30 11.76 -18.39
CA ILE A 157 -4.03 11.10 -19.49
C ILE A 157 -4.65 12.16 -20.40
N ALA A 158 -5.36 13.12 -19.82
CA ALA A 158 -6.02 14.13 -20.62
C ALA A 158 -5.07 15.07 -21.36
N ALA A 159 -3.90 15.38 -20.79
CA ALA A 159 -2.85 16.11 -21.50
C ALA A 159 -2.31 15.29 -22.68
N VAL A 160 -2.05 13.99 -22.51
CA VAL A 160 -1.57 13.09 -23.57
C VAL A 160 -2.58 12.98 -24.71
N PHE A 161 -3.88 12.90 -24.40
CA PHE A 161 -4.95 12.88 -25.41
C PHE A 161 -5.32 14.27 -25.93
N GLY A 162 -4.59 15.32 -25.55
CA GLY A 162 -4.79 16.66 -26.06
C GLY A 162 -6.08 17.34 -25.59
N TRP A 163 -6.79 16.79 -24.60
CA TRP A 163 -8.03 17.37 -24.07
C TRP A 163 -7.84 18.78 -23.49
N PHE A 164 -6.62 19.10 -23.06
CA PHE A 164 -6.25 20.42 -22.50
C PHE A 164 -5.33 21.24 -23.41
N ILE A 165 -4.89 20.70 -24.55
CA ILE A 165 -3.96 21.42 -25.45
C ILE A 165 -4.79 22.14 -26.50
N SER A 166 -4.82 23.48 -26.45
CA SER A 166 -5.47 24.26 -27.51
C SER A 166 -4.78 24.01 -28.86
N PRO A 167 -5.49 24.13 -30.00
CA PRO A 167 -4.89 23.96 -31.33
C PRO A 167 -3.67 24.86 -31.53
N GLU A 168 -3.70 26.07 -30.96
CA GLU A 168 -2.59 27.02 -30.97
C GLU A 168 -1.37 26.51 -30.19
N THR A 169 -1.59 25.84 -29.05
CA THR A 169 -0.49 25.28 -28.26
C THR A 169 0.13 24.06 -28.95
N GLN A 170 -0.66 23.25 -29.67
CA GLN A 170 -0.13 22.18 -30.51
C GLN A 170 0.76 22.72 -31.63
N ALA A 171 0.34 23.81 -32.30
CA ALA A 171 1.13 24.44 -33.34
C ALA A 171 2.49 24.92 -32.81
N ARG A 172 2.52 25.57 -31.64
CA ARG A 172 3.76 26.02 -30.99
C ARG A 172 4.68 24.87 -30.58
N LEU A 173 4.12 23.76 -30.10
CA LEU A 173 4.90 22.56 -29.76
C LEU A 173 5.54 21.94 -31.00
N ASN A 174 4.79 21.82 -32.10
CA ASN A 174 5.33 21.27 -33.35
C ASN A 174 6.45 22.16 -33.91
N GLU A 175 6.27 23.49 -33.89
CA GLU A 175 7.33 24.43 -34.27
C GLU A 175 8.59 24.26 -33.42
N TRP A 176 8.44 24.09 -32.09
CA TRP A 176 9.57 23.85 -31.20
C TRP A 176 10.26 22.50 -31.47
N PHE A 177 9.50 21.44 -31.80
CA PHE A 177 10.06 20.15 -32.20
C PHE A 177 10.79 20.24 -33.55
N GLU A 178 10.25 20.97 -34.53
CA GLU A 178 10.92 21.19 -35.81
C GLU A 178 12.22 21.98 -35.65
N LEU A 179 12.23 23.01 -34.80
CA LEU A 179 13.42 23.80 -34.49
C LEU A 179 14.48 22.99 -33.74
N SER A 180 14.08 22.12 -32.82
CA SER A 180 15.01 21.26 -32.06
C SER A 180 15.50 20.05 -32.86
N ALA A 181 14.73 19.59 -33.86
CA ALA A 181 15.12 18.55 -34.79
C ALA A 181 16.01 19.06 -35.94
N SER A 182 16.05 20.37 -36.19
CA SER A 182 16.96 20.97 -37.16
C SER A 182 18.39 20.96 -36.59
N PRO A 183 19.31 20.15 -37.15
CA PRO A 183 20.70 20.19 -36.70
C PRO A 183 21.26 21.59 -36.98
N ALA A 184 21.80 22.23 -35.93
CA ALA A 184 22.46 23.52 -36.04
C ALA A 184 23.47 23.48 -37.20
N ARG A 185 23.18 24.20 -38.28
CA ARG A 185 24.10 24.44 -39.39
C ARG A 185 25.01 25.60 -39.08
#